data_AF-A0A0H1BQ31-F1
#
_entry.id   AF-A0A0H1BQ31-F1
#
_cell.length_a   1.000
_cell.length_b   1.000
_cell.length_c   1.000
_cell.angle_alpha   90.00
_cell.angle_beta   90.00
_cell.angle_gamma   90.00
#
_symmetry.space_group_name_H-M   'P 1'
#
loop_
_entity.id
_entity.type
_entity.pdbx_description
1 polymer ?
#
loop_
_entity_poly.entity_id
_entity_poly.type
_entity_poly.pdbx_seq_one_letter_code
_entity_poly.pdbx_strand_id
1 'polypeptide(L)'
;MDWMYAACSTTARRGAIDWSSKFKDTLKPVFNELYDSVKDGRETQRSLEYNSQPDYREKYEKEMQEIRDLEIWRAGKAVRSLRPENQK
;
A
#
# COMPACT_ATOMS: atom_id res chain seq x y z
N MET A 1 21.67 -0.13 -0.29
CA MET A 1 20.93 -1.36 -0.63
C MET A 1 21.79 -2.61 -0.44
N ASP A 2 23.09 -2.55 -0.72
CA ASP A 2 24.00 -3.70 -0.65
C ASP A 2 24.02 -4.39 0.72
N TRP A 3 23.98 -3.61 1.81
CA TRP A 3 23.84 -4.14 3.17
C TRP A 3 22.56 -4.99 3.37
N MET A 4 21.42 -4.55 2.84
CA MET A 4 20.14 -5.28 2.92
C MET A 4 20.22 -6.58 2.11
N TYR A 5 20.74 -6.54 0.88
CA TYR A 5 20.90 -7.75 0.06
C TYR A 5 21.90 -8.74 0.65
N ALA A 6 22.95 -8.26 1.31
CA ALA A 6 23.93 -9.10 1.99
C ALA A 6 23.36 -9.79 3.24
N ALA A 7 22.33 -9.21 3.87
CA ALA A 7 21.63 -9.81 5.01
C ALA A 7 20.60 -10.90 4.61
N CYS A 8 20.32 -11.06 3.32
CA CYS A 8 19.38 -12.06 2.81
C CYS A 8 20.10 -13.30 2.26
N SER A 9 19.38 -14.43 2.23
CA SER A 9 19.87 -15.65 1.58
C SER A 9 20.14 -15.42 0.08
N THR A 10 21.00 -16.27 -0.50
CA THR A 10 21.35 -16.23 -1.92
C THR A 10 20.11 -16.31 -2.82
N THR A 11 19.15 -17.18 -2.48
CA THR A 11 17.87 -17.33 -3.21
C THR A 11 17.03 -16.05 -3.18
N ALA A 12 16.86 -15.45 -2.01
CA ALA A 12 16.08 -14.21 -1.86
C ALA A 12 16.72 -13.05 -2.62
N ARG A 13 18.05 -12.92 -2.53
CA ARG A 13 18.80 -11.90 -3.26
C ARG A 13 18.67 -12.05 -4.77
N ARG A 14 18.83 -13.28 -5.30
CA ARG A 14 18.71 -13.55 -6.74
C ARG A 14 17.31 -13.17 -7.25
N GLY A 15 16.26 -13.65 -6.56
CA GLY A 15 14.88 -13.33 -6.93
C GLY A 15 14.60 -11.83 -6.92
N ALA A 16 15.02 -11.11 -5.88
CA ALA A 16 14.82 -9.67 -5.82
C ALA A 16 15.52 -8.93 -6.97
N ILE A 17 16.76 -9.31 -7.34
CA ILE A 17 17.48 -8.71 -8.46
C ILE A 17 16.77 -9.02 -9.79
N ASP A 18 16.35 -10.26 -10.02
CA ASP A 18 15.68 -10.70 -11.24
C ASP A 18 14.35 -9.99 -11.52
N TRP A 19 13.58 -9.73 -10.47
CA TRP A 19 12.22 -9.23 -10.60
C TRP A 19 12.10 -7.72 -10.40
N SER A 20 13.06 -7.08 -9.74
CA SER A 20 13.00 -5.65 -9.41
C SER A 20 12.78 -4.75 -10.63
N SER A 21 13.48 -4.99 -11.74
CA SER A 21 13.31 -4.21 -12.97
C SER A 21 11.93 -4.39 -13.59
N LYS A 22 11.42 -5.63 -13.63
CA LYS A 22 10.09 -5.95 -14.14
C LYS A 22 9.00 -5.20 -13.38
N PHE A 23 9.02 -5.27 -12.04
CA PHE A 23 8.07 -4.54 -11.21
C PHE A 23 8.20 -3.03 -11.38
N LYS A 24 9.43 -2.52 -11.44
CA LYS A 24 9.66 -1.09 -11.67
C LYS A 24 9.04 -0.65 -13.00
N ASP A 25 9.28 -1.38 -14.08
CA ASP A 25 8.80 -0.98 -15.41
C ASP A 25 7.26 -1.03 -15.49
N THR A 26 6.63 -2.00 -14.81
CA THR A 26 5.16 -2.08 -14.72
C THR A 26 4.55 -0.98 -13.85
N LEU A 27 5.17 -0.66 -12.71
CA LEU A 27 4.60 0.29 -11.75
C LEU A 27 4.95 1.76 -12.07
N LYS A 28 6.08 2.00 -12.74
CA LYS A 28 6.56 3.36 -13.03
C LYS A 28 5.54 4.23 -13.79
N PRO A 29 4.82 3.73 -14.82
CA PRO A 29 3.79 4.52 -15.48
C PRO A 29 2.66 4.95 -14.54
N VAL A 30 2.21 4.07 -13.65
CA VAL A 30 1.16 4.36 -12.65
C VAL A 30 1.63 5.45 -11.68
N PHE A 31 2.88 5.37 -11.22
CA PHE A 31 3.44 6.42 -10.36
C PHE A 31 3.61 7.75 -11.10
N ASN A 32 4.03 7.73 -12.37
CA ASN A 32 4.12 8.95 -13.17
C ASN A 32 2.74 9.61 -13.31
N GLU A 33 1.69 8.83 -13.62
CA GLU A 33 0.32 9.33 -13.70
C GLU A 33 -0.14 9.97 -12.38
N LEU A 34 0.14 9.31 -11.25
CA LEU A 34 -0.14 9.86 -9.92
C LEU A 34 0.61 11.18 -9.69
N TYR A 35 1.91 11.25 -10.01
CA TYR A 35 2.68 12.47 -9.84
C TYR A 35 2.21 13.61 -10.74
N ASP A 36 1.84 13.30 -11.98
CA ASP A 36 1.28 14.30 -12.91
C ASP A 36 -0.08 14.81 -12.39
N SER A 37 -0.95 13.93 -11.89
CA SER A 37 -2.25 14.28 -11.29
C SER A 37 -2.12 15.15 -10.04
N VAL A 38 -1.08 14.93 -9.24
CA VAL A 38 -0.77 15.81 -8.10
C VAL A 38 -0.26 17.16 -8.60
N LYS A 39 0.65 17.16 -9.58
CA LYS A 39 1.30 18.38 -10.10
C LYS A 39 0.30 19.32 -10.78
N ASP A 40 -0.66 18.78 -11.52
CA ASP A 40 -1.68 19.57 -12.23
C ASP A 40 -2.92 19.89 -11.38
N GLY A 41 -2.97 19.40 -10.13
CA GLY A 41 -4.01 19.70 -9.17
C GLY A 41 -5.26 18.82 -9.26
N ARG A 42 -5.33 17.87 -10.20
CA ARG A 42 -6.45 16.93 -10.32
C ARG A 42 -6.66 16.12 -9.04
N GLU A 43 -5.59 15.65 -8.40
CA GLU A 43 -5.72 14.86 -7.16
C GLU A 43 -6.25 15.73 -5.99
N THR A 44 -5.84 17.00 -5.93
CA THR A 44 -6.35 17.96 -4.95
C THR A 44 -7.84 18.23 -5.18
N GLN A 45 -8.23 18.50 -6.41
CA GLN A 45 -9.64 18.69 -6.78
C GLN A 45 -10.47 17.47 -6.40
N ARG A 46 -10.05 16.26 -6.82
CA ARG A 46 -10.73 14.99 -6.50
C ARG A 46 -10.91 14.81 -4.98
N SER A 47 -9.88 15.11 -4.20
CA SER A 47 -9.94 14.99 -2.74
C SER A 47 -10.94 15.98 -2.12
N LEU A 48 -10.91 17.25 -2.55
CA LEU A 48 -11.84 18.27 -2.06
C LEU A 48 -13.29 17.94 -2.44
N GLU A 49 -13.51 17.51 -3.69
CA GLU A 49 -14.82 17.11 -4.20
C GLU A 49 -15.39 15.93 -3.40
N TYR A 50 -14.58 14.89 -3.12
CA TYR A 50 -15.02 13.75 -2.33
C TYR A 50 -15.32 14.13 -0.87
N ASN A 51 -14.42 14.88 -0.24
CA ASN A 51 -14.54 15.25 1.17
C ASN A 51 -15.67 16.24 1.45
N SER A 52 -16.12 16.98 0.42
CA SER A 52 -17.20 17.97 0.55
C SER A 52 -18.60 17.36 0.33
N GLN A 53 -18.71 16.07 0.02
CA GLN A 53 -20.01 15.44 -0.21
C GLN A 53 -20.80 15.33 1.10
N PRO A 54 -22.12 15.59 1.09
CA PRO A 54 -22.95 15.50 2.30
C PRO A 54 -22.92 14.12 2.98
N ASP A 55 -22.71 13.07 2.19
CA ASP A 55 -22.65 11.66 2.61
C ASP A 55 -21.22 11.12 2.73
N TYR A 56 -20.21 12.00 2.76
CA TYR A 56 -18.79 11.64 2.84
C TYR A 56 -18.49 10.56 3.89
N ARG A 57 -19.05 10.71 5.09
CA ARG A 57 -18.76 9.79 6.20
C ARG A 57 -19.24 8.37 5.94
N GLU A 58 -20.41 8.23 5.29
CA GLU A 58 -20.98 6.93 4.92
C GLU A 58 -20.13 6.25 3.83
N LYS A 59 -19.79 7.00 2.77
CA LYS A 59 -18.93 6.51 1.68
C LYS A 59 -17.55 6.09 2.17
N TYR A 60 -16.93 6.92 3.00
CA TYR A 60 -15.63 6.62 3.60
C TYR A 60 -15.68 5.38 4.49
N GLU A 61 -16.70 5.24 5.34
CA GLU A 61 -16.80 4.06 6.21
C GLU A 61 -17.03 2.78 5.38
N LYS A 62 -17.75 2.87 4.26
CA LYS A 62 -17.90 1.75 3.31
C LYS A 62 -16.55 1.33 2.71
N GLU A 63 -15.76 2.27 2.20
CA GLU A 63 -14.42 1.99 1.66
C GLU A 63 -13.50 1.40 2.73
N MET A 64 -13.56 1.92 3.96
CA MET A 64 -12.79 1.38 5.09
C MET A 64 -13.23 -0.03 5.48
N GLN A 65 -14.54 -0.31 5.43
CA GLN A 65 -15.06 -1.64 5.72
C GLN A 65 -14.57 -2.66 4.68
N GLU A 66 -14.59 -2.31 3.40
CA GLU A 66 -14.04 -3.15 2.32
C GLU A 66 -12.56 -3.49 2.58
N ILE A 67 -11.75 -2.52 3.00
CA ILE A 67 -10.34 -2.75 3.35
C ILE A 67 -10.21 -3.66 4.59
N ARG A 68 -10.99 -3.41 5.65
CA ARG A 68 -10.95 -4.22 6.89
C ARG A 68 -11.37 -5.68 6.63
N ASP A 69 -12.24 -5.89 5.67
CA ASP A 69 -12.74 -7.21 5.28
C ASP A 69 -11.76 -8.00 4.41
N LEU A 70 -10.69 -7.39 3.91
CA LEU A 70 -9.64 -8.14 3.22
C LEU A 70 -9.01 -9.17 4.17
N GLU A 71 -8.82 -10.39 3.67
CA GLU A 71 -8.27 -11.51 4.43
C GLU A 71 -6.91 -11.21 5.06
N ILE A 72 -6.08 -10.39 4.40
CA ILE A 72 -4.78 -9.98 4.93
C ILE A 72 -4.90 -9.20 6.26
N TRP A 73 -5.98 -8.43 6.44
CA TRP A 73 -6.23 -7.69 7.68
C TRP A 73 -6.78 -8.59 8.78
N ARG A 74 -7.66 -9.53 8.44
CA ARG A 74 -8.19 -10.54 9.37
C ARG A 74 -7.07 -11.44 9.89
N ALA A 75 -6.26 -12.00 8.99
CA ALA A 75 -5.10 -12.82 9.33
C ALA A 75 -4.07 -12.00 10.12
N GLY A 76 -3.78 -10.77 9.68
CA GLY A 76 -2.84 -9.88 10.37
C GLY A 76 -3.27 -9.56 11.80
N LYS A 77 -4.56 -9.35 12.07
CA LYS A 77 -5.09 -9.10 13.41
C LYS A 77 -4.84 -10.30 14.33
N ALA A 78 -5.16 -11.50 13.88
CA ALA A 78 -4.95 -12.73 14.65
C ALA A 78 -3.47 -13.00 14.92
N VAL A 79 -2.60 -12.89 13.90
CA VAL A 79 -1.16 -13.13 14.09
C VAL A 79 -0.54 -12.07 15.00
N ARG A 80 -0.95 -10.80 14.91
CA ARG A 80 -0.46 -9.74 15.80
C ARG A 80 -0.85 -9.95 17.26
N SER A 81 -2.06 -10.45 17.55
CA SER A 81 -2.46 -10.73 18.94
C SER A 81 -1.70 -11.89 19.58
N LEU A 82 -1.11 -12.77 18.78
CA LEU A 82 -0.28 -13.87 19.27
C LEU A 82 1.16 -13.44 19.60
N ARG A 83 1.56 -12.22 19.24
CA ARG A 83 2.95 -11.78 19.46
C ARG A 83 3.22 -11.56 20.96
N PRO A 84 4.35 -12.03 21.50
CA PRO A 84 4.65 -11.94 22.93
C PRO A 84 4.59 -10.51 23.49
N GLU A 85 5.02 -9.51 22.71
CA GLU A 85 4.99 -8.10 23.13
C GLU A 85 3.58 -7.53 23.32
N ASN A 86 2.55 -8.20 22.78
CA ASN A 86 1.15 -7.82 22.90
C ASN A 86 0.39 -8.63 23.97
N GLN A 87 1.02 -9.66 24.55
CA GLN A 87 0.48 -10.43 25.65
C GLN A 87 0.92 -9.74 26.95
N LYS A 88 0.00 -9.05 27.61
CA LYS A 88 0.20 -8.51 28.97
C LYS A 88 0.02 -9.62 30.01
#